data_AF-A0A7K1U2D6-F1
#
_entry.id   AF-A0A7K1U2D6-F1
#
_cell.length_a   1.000
_cell.length_b   1.000
_cell.length_c   1.000
_cell.angle_alpha   90.00
_cell.angle_beta   90.00
_cell.angle_gamma   90.00
#
_symmetry.space_group_name_H-M   'P 1'
#
loop_
_entity.id
_entity.type
_entity.pdbx_description
1 polymer ?
#
loop_
_entity_poly.entity_id
_entity_poly.type
_entity_poly.pdbx_seq_one_letter_code
_entity_poly.pdbx_strand_id
1 'polypeptide(L)'
;MIGNDIIDLQLAGQESRWQRKGFLNKLFTVQEREMILQAAVPETMVWLLWSCKEAVYKIVNRRTLTRFYAPQQFVCLTLEYNNATAAGTCWYEGQRHSFISHLTENSIHTIAVKYDSFFEHLTVYTEETAFAGIQKSQDGIPYLLSSSFSTIPVSISHHGRYYAQVSLGK
;
A
#
# COMPACT_ATOMS: atom_id res chain seq x y z
N MET A 1 1.54 -5.20 -11.15
CA MET A 1 2.39 -6.34 -10.71
C MET A 1 2.83 -6.17 -9.27
N ILE A 2 3.28 -4.97 -8.90
CA ILE A 2 3.55 -4.57 -7.52
C ILE A 2 2.84 -3.24 -7.22
N GLY A 3 2.58 -2.98 -5.95
CA GLY A 3 2.07 -1.72 -5.45
C GLY A 3 2.55 -1.50 -4.03
N ASN A 4 2.65 -0.26 -3.58
CA ASN A 4 3.03 0.05 -2.20
C ASN A 4 2.22 1.24 -1.69
N ASP A 5 2.19 1.43 -0.39
CA ASP A 5 1.70 2.64 0.25
C ASP A 5 2.52 2.94 1.51
N ILE A 6 2.69 4.22 1.84
CA ILE A 6 3.43 4.62 3.04
C ILE A 6 2.65 5.69 3.78
N ILE A 7 2.49 5.53 5.09
CA ILE A 7 1.73 6.42 5.95
C ILE A 7 2.65 6.97 7.02
N ASP A 8 2.90 8.29 7.03
CA ASP A 8 3.30 9.05 8.22
C ASP A 8 2.19 9.02 9.28
N LEU A 9 2.41 8.31 10.40
CA LEU A 9 1.43 8.18 11.47
C LEU A 9 1.24 9.47 12.26
N GLN A 10 2.29 10.30 12.37
CA GLN A 10 2.19 11.59 13.06
C GLN A 10 1.32 12.55 12.23
N LEU A 11 1.54 12.61 10.91
CA LEU A 11 0.71 13.44 10.04
C LEU A 11 -0.73 12.89 9.97
N ALA A 12 -0.89 11.57 9.85
CA ALA A 12 -2.20 10.95 9.85
C ALA A 12 -2.98 11.30 11.13
N GLY A 13 -2.36 11.24 12.31
CA GLY A 13 -3.02 11.60 13.57
C GLY A 13 -3.44 13.07 13.67
N GLN A 14 -2.78 13.97 12.94
CA GLN A 14 -3.11 15.40 12.93
C GLN A 14 -4.22 15.73 11.92
N GLU A 15 -4.13 15.17 10.72
CA GLU A 15 -5.02 15.52 9.60
C GLU A 15 -6.26 14.63 9.55
N SER A 16 -6.16 13.40 10.05
CA SER A 16 -7.25 12.45 9.95
C SER A 16 -8.28 12.64 11.04
N ARG A 17 -9.54 12.79 10.61
CA ARG A 17 -10.71 12.67 11.48
C ARG A 17 -11.31 11.29 11.34
N TRP A 18 -10.51 10.23 11.48
CA TRP A 18 -10.95 8.87 11.19
C TRP A 18 -12.11 8.40 12.08
N GLN A 19 -12.25 9.00 13.27
CA GLN A 19 -13.35 8.73 14.21
C GLN A 19 -14.67 9.44 13.84
N ARG A 20 -14.69 10.31 12.81
CA ARG A 20 -15.94 11.00 12.42
C ARG A 20 -16.98 10.00 11.93
N LYS A 21 -18.24 10.28 12.23
CA LYS A 21 -19.38 9.46 11.78
C LYS A 21 -19.31 9.19 10.27
N GLY A 22 -19.37 7.91 9.90
CA GLY A 22 -19.39 7.46 8.52
C GLY A 22 -18.03 7.30 7.84
N PHE A 23 -16.91 7.70 8.46
CA PHE A 23 -15.57 7.47 7.89
C PHE A 23 -15.31 5.98 7.70
N LEU A 24 -15.40 5.20 8.78
CA LEU A 24 -15.14 3.76 8.72
C LEU A 24 -16.11 3.04 7.77
N ASN A 25 -17.39 3.43 7.79
CA ASN A 25 -18.44 2.84 6.96
C ASN A 25 -18.26 3.11 5.47
N LYS A 26 -17.45 4.10 5.09
CA LYS A 26 -17.19 4.44 3.69
C LYS A 26 -15.98 3.68 3.14
N LEU A 27 -15.00 3.36 3.99
CA LEU A 27 -13.71 2.82 3.58
C LEU A 27 -13.58 1.30 3.82
N PHE A 28 -14.20 0.82 4.89
CA PHE A 28 -13.96 -0.53 5.41
C PHE A 28 -15.22 -1.37 5.36
N THR A 29 -15.05 -2.68 5.22
CA THR A 29 -16.12 -3.69 5.32
C THR A 29 -16.59 -3.84 6.77
N VAL A 30 -17.59 -4.69 7.02
CA VAL A 30 -18.02 -5.02 8.40
C VAL A 30 -16.87 -5.67 9.15
N GLN A 31 -16.23 -6.66 8.55
CA GLN A 31 -15.16 -7.46 9.15
C GLN A 31 -13.92 -6.61 9.45
N GLU A 32 -13.54 -5.71 8.54
CA GLU A 32 -12.44 -4.76 8.78
C GLU A 32 -12.74 -3.77 9.89
N ARG A 33 -14.00 -3.33 10.03
CA ARG A 33 -14.40 -2.47 11.16
C ARG A 33 -14.32 -3.21 12.49
N GLU A 34 -14.69 -4.49 12.52
CA GLU A 34 -14.52 -5.33 13.71
C GLU A 34 -13.04 -5.47 14.08
N MET A 35 -12.16 -5.72 13.11
CA MET A 35 -10.71 -5.74 13.31
C MET A 35 -10.19 -4.42 13.90
N ILE A 36 -10.65 -3.27 13.37
CA ILE A 36 -10.27 -1.94 13.87
C ILE A 36 -10.71 -1.75 15.32
N LEU A 37 -11.95 -2.11 15.65
CA LEU A 37 -12.50 -1.91 17.00
C LEU A 37 -11.88 -2.84 18.05
N GLN A 38 -11.38 -4.00 17.65
CA GLN A 38 -10.75 -4.98 18.53
C GLN A 38 -9.23 -4.83 18.64
N ALA A 39 -8.60 -4.01 17.79
CA ALA A 39 -7.16 -3.81 17.81
C ALA A 39 -6.69 -3.10 19.09
N ALA A 40 -5.49 -3.45 19.55
CA ALA A 40 -4.87 -2.80 20.71
C ALA A 40 -4.68 -1.28 20.49
N VAL A 41 -4.35 -0.89 19.26
CA VAL A 41 -4.30 0.51 18.82
C VAL A 41 -5.17 0.66 17.57
N PRO A 42 -6.45 1.04 17.72
CA PRO A 42 -7.40 1.13 16.60
C PRO A 42 -6.94 2.05 15.46
N GLU A 43 -6.29 3.17 15.77
CA GLU A 43 -5.76 4.09 14.77
C GLU A 43 -4.70 3.44 13.87
N THR A 44 -3.74 2.74 14.46
CA THR A 44 -2.73 1.98 13.70
C THR A 44 -3.40 0.94 12.79
N MET A 45 -4.45 0.26 13.27
CA MET A 45 -5.20 -0.70 12.45
C MET A 45 -5.94 -0.04 11.29
N VAL A 46 -6.52 1.16 11.48
CA VAL A 46 -7.14 1.95 10.40
C VAL A 46 -6.11 2.20 9.29
N TRP A 47 -4.92 2.68 9.65
CA TRP A 47 -3.90 3.05 8.68
C TRP A 47 -3.22 1.83 8.05
N LEU A 48 -3.09 0.73 8.78
CA LEU A 48 -2.64 -0.54 8.24
C LEU A 48 -3.60 -1.07 7.17
N LEU A 49 -4.89 -1.17 7.47
CA LEU A 49 -5.87 -1.65 6.50
C LEU A 49 -6.00 -0.72 5.30
N TRP A 50 -5.94 0.60 5.53
CA TRP A 50 -5.97 1.60 4.45
C TRP A 50 -4.77 1.45 3.50
N SER A 51 -3.56 1.38 4.04
CA SER A 51 -2.34 1.23 3.24
C SER A 51 -2.30 -0.08 2.46
N CYS A 52 -2.84 -1.18 3.00
CA CYS A 52 -3.04 -2.43 2.27
C CYS A 52 -3.95 -2.26 1.05
N LYS A 53 -5.10 -1.58 1.21
CA LYS A 53 -6.03 -1.32 0.11
C LYS A 53 -5.41 -0.44 -0.96
N GLU A 54 -4.71 0.63 -0.59
CA GLU A 54 -4.04 1.54 -1.52
C GLU A 54 -2.90 0.84 -2.29
N ALA A 55 -2.13 -0.04 -1.62
CA ALA A 55 -1.11 -0.84 -2.26
C ALA A 55 -1.71 -1.77 -3.35
N VAL A 56 -2.83 -2.44 -3.06
CA VAL A 56 -3.52 -3.27 -4.06
C VAL A 56 -4.20 -2.43 -5.14
N TYR A 57 -4.81 -1.30 -4.78
CA TYR A 57 -5.39 -0.36 -5.73
C TYR A 57 -4.35 0.08 -6.78
N LYS A 58 -3.10 0.34 -6.38
CA LYS A 58 -2.02 0.65 -7.34
C LYS A 58 -1.71 -0.50 -8.29
N ILE A 59 -1.84 -1.77 -7.87
CA ILE A 59 -1.72 -2.92 -8.78
C ILE A 59 -2.87 -2.90 -9.80
N VAL A 60 -4.10 -2.68 -9.34
CA VAL A 60 -5.31 -2.67 -10.17
C VAL A 60 -5.30 -1.50 -11.15
N ASN A 61 -5.04 -0.28 -10.69
CA ASN A 61 -4.96 0.92 -11.51
C ASN A 61 -3.90 0.80 -12.62
N ARG A 62 -2.75 0.14 -12.36
CA ARG A 62 -1.76 -0.13 -13.43
C ARG A 62 -2.26 -1.09 -14.50
N ARG A 63 -3.13 -2.04 -14.12
CA ARG A 63 -3.70 -3.04 -15.03
C ARG A 63 -4.82 -2.44 -15.86
N THR A 64 -5.67 -1.61 -15.25
CA THR A 64 -6.88 -1.08 -15.87
C THR A 64 -6.69 0.30 -16.48
N LEU A 65 -5.69 1.07 -16.01
CA LEU A 65 -5.47 2.49 -16.30
C LEU A 65 -6.65 3.40 -15.90
N THR A 66 -7.58 2.86 -15.11
CA THR A 66 -8.79 3.56 -14.66
C THR A 66 -8.63 3.96 -13.21
N ARG A 67 -8.76 5.26 -12.95
CA ARG A 67 -8.85 5.80 -11.59
C ARG A 67 -10.29 5.74 -11.10
N PHE A 68 -10.48 5.19 -9.91
CA PHE A 68 -11.79 5.11 -9.28
C PHE A 68 -11.64 5.14 -7.77
N TYR A 69 -12.75 5.42 -7.07
CA TYR A 69 -12.78 5.47 -5.63
C TYR A 69 -13.84 4.50 -5.10
N ALA A 70 -13.40 3.27 -4.80
CA ALA A 70 -14.27 2.20 -4.30
C ALA A 70 -13.53 1.34 -3.24
N PRO A 71 -13.11 1.93 -2.10
CA PRO A 71 -12.24 1.26 -1.13
C PRO A 71 -12.85 -0.01 -0.51
N GLN A 72 -14.17 -0.13 -0.46
CA GLN A 72 -14.85 -1.35 0.02
C GLN A 72 -14.77 -2.54 -0.93
N GLN A 73 -14.40 -2.33 -2.20
CA GLN A 73 -14.14 -3.43 -3.14
C GLN A 73 -12.80 -4.13 -2.89
N PHE A 74 -11.91 -3.49 -2.13
CA PHE A 74 -10.63 -4.04 -1.72
C PHE A 74 -10.80 -4.61 -0.31
N VAL A 75 -10.82 -5.93 -0.17
CA VAL A 75 -11.15 -6.59 1.11
C VAL A 75 -9.91 -7.25 1.70
N CYS A 76 -9.42 -6.73 2.81
CA CYS A 76 -8.32 -7.31 3.57
C CYS A 76 -8.79 -8.54 4.37
N LEU A 77 -8.09 -9.66 4.21
CA LEU A 77 -8.33 -10.94 4.86
C LEU A 77 -6.99 -11.51 5.38
N THR A 78 -7.08 -12.52 6.26
CA THR A 78 -5.93 -13.28 6.78
C THR A 78 -4.82 -12.37 7.31
N LEU A 79 -5.20 -11.33 8.06
CA LEU A 79 -4.27 -10.35 8.62
C LEU A 79 -3.61 -10.93 9.88
N GLU A 80 -2.33 -11.26 9.77
CA GLU A 80 -1.46 -11.57 10.90
C GLU A 80 -0.58 -10.35 11.17
N TYR A 81 -0.51 -9.89 12.42
CA TYR A 81 0.29 -8.73 12.76
C TYR A 81 0.88 -8.81 14.16
N ASN A 82 2.02 -8.15 14.31
CA ASN A 82 2.67 -7.87 15.58
C ASN A 82 3.12 -6.40 15.60
N ASN A 83 3.92 -6.02 16.58
CA ASN A 83 4.34 -4.62 16.77
C ASN A 83 5.24 -4.08 15.64
N ALA A 84 5.86 -4.93 14.82
CA ALA A 84 6.84 -4.51 13.81
C ALA A 84 6.41 -4.86 12.38
N THR A 85 5.57 -5.87 12.20
CA THR A 85 5.21 -6.42 10.89
C THR A 85 3.76 -6.85 10.84
N ALA A 86 3.18 -6.76 9.65
CA ALA A 86 1.90 -7.36 9.34
C ALA A 86 1.94 -8.01 7.96
N ALA A 87 1.26 -9.13 7.78
CA ALA A 87 1.12 -9.81 6.51
C ALA A 87 -0.31 -10.30 6.34
N GLY A 88 -0.73 -10.41 5.09
CA GLY A 88 -2.06 -10.93 4.79
C GLY A 88 -2.39 -10.84 3.32
N THR A 89 -3.68 -10.92 3.02
CA THR A 89 -4.17 -10.84 1.65
C THR A 89 -5.21 -9.75 1.51
N CYS A 90 -5.25 -9.12 0.34
CA CYS A 90 -6.32 -8.21 -0.03
C CYS A 90 -6.91 -8.66 -1.36
N TRP A 91 -8.24 -8.75 -1.39
CA TRP A 91 -9.00 -9.28 -2.52
C TRP A 91 -9.68 -8.16 -3.28
N TYR A 92 -9.64 -8.24 -4.61
CA TYR A 92 -10.37 -7.35 -5.51
C TYR A 92 -10.89 -8.16 -6.70
N GLU A 93 -12.19 -8.12 -6.98
CA GLU A 93 -12.83 -8.85 -8.08
C GLU A 93 -12.45 -10.35 -8.15
N GLY A 94 -12.39 -11.02 -7.01
CA GLY A 94 -12.02 -12.44 -6.92
C GLY A 94 -10.53 -12.73 -7.13
N GLN A 95 -9.68 -11.70 -7.24
CA GLN A 95 -8.23 -11.85 -7.33
C GLN A 95 -7.58 -11.58 -5.98
N ARG A 96 -6.69 -12.50 -5.58
CA ARG A 96 -5.91 -12.43 -4.34
C ARG A 96 -4.60 -11.68 -4.59
N HIS A 97 -4.29 -10.74 -3.68
CA HIS A 97 -3.01 -10.04 -3.63
C HIS A 97 -2.42 -10.15 -2.23
N SER A 98 -1.22 -10.71 -2.10
CA SER A 98 -0.52 -10.74 -0.82
C SER A 98 0.11 -9.39 -0.53
N PHE A 99 0.15 -9.01 0.74
CA PHE A 99 0.88 -7.83 1.19
C PHE A 99 1.73 -8.14 2.42
N ILE A 100 2.79 -7.35 2.58
CA ILE A 100 3.60 -7.26 3.80
C ILE A 100 3.68 -5.79 4.17
N SER A 101 3.56 -5.50 5.47
CA SER A 101 3.71 -4.16 6.03
C SER A 101 4.80 -4.15 7.09
N HIS A 102 5.63 -3.13 7.05
CA HIS A 102 6.57 -2.79 8.12
C HIS A 102 6.00 -1.64 8.93
N LEU A 103 5.93 -1.83 10.24
CA LEU A 103 5.37 -0.88 11.19
C LEU A 103 6.50 -0.35 12.06
N THR A 104 6.53 0.97 12.22
CA THR A 104 7.34 1.67 13.21
C THR A 104 6.41 2.54 14.05
N GLU A 105 6.95 3.18 15.07
CA GLU A 105 6.19 4.17 15.86
C GLU A 105 5.67 5.34 15.01
N ASN A 106 6.35 5.64 13.90
CA ASN A 106 6.11 6.84 13.09
C ASN A 106 5.54 6.55 11.71
N SER A 107 5.61 5.31 11.23
CA SER A 107 5.19 4.99 9.86
C SER A 107 4.65 3.58 9.69
N ILE A 108 3.78 3.41 8.70
CA ILE A 108 3.42 2.12 8.12
C ILE A 108 3.83 2.12 6.65
N HIS A 109 4.66 1.18 6.23
CA HIS A 109 4.99 0.96 4.83
C HIS A 109 4.50 -0.40 4.39
N THR A 110 3.54 -0.42 3.46
CA THR A 110 2.93 -1.64 2.94
C THR A 110 3.35 -1.87 1.50
N ILE A 111 3.66 -3.12 1.16
CA ILE A 111 3.95 -3.57 -0.19
C ILE A 111 3.01 -4.72 -0.53
N ALA A 112 2.30 -4.60 -1.65
CA ALA A 112 1.47 -5.64 -2.21
C ALA A 112 2.06 -6.16 -3.53
N VAL A 113 1.85 -7.45 -3.79
CA VAL A 113 2.30 -8.13 -5.01
C VAL A 113 1.15 -8.87 -5.70
N LYS A 114 1.27 -9.03 -7.01
CA LYS A 114 0.34 -9.87 -7.81
C LYS A 114 0.63 -11.36 -7.64
N TYR A 115 1.91 -11.72 -7.55
CA TYR A 115 2.37 -13.09 -7.36
C TYR A 115 3.34 -13.12 -6.19
N ASP A 116 3.19 -14.09 -5.30
CA ASP A 116 3.96 -14.16 -4.04
C ASP A 116 5.48 -14.26 -4.30
N SER A 117 5.89 -14.91 -5.39
CA SER A 117 7.28 -14.98 -5.83
C SER A 117 7.93 -13.61 -6.06
N PHE A 118 7.15 -12.55 -6.28
CA PHE A 118 7.72 -11.21 -6.46
C PHE A 118 8.35 -10.64 -5.20
N PHE A 119 7.98 -11.10 -4.00
CA PHE A 119 8.64 -10.65 -2.78
C PHE A 119 10.14 -10.90 -2.78
N GLU A 120 10.59 -11.99 -3.41
CA GLU A 120 12.01 -12.38 -3.52
C GLU A 120 12.81 -11.48 -4.47
N HIS A 121 12.12 -10.72 -5.31
CA HIS A 121 12.71 -9.88 -6.37
C HIS A 121 12.44 -8.38 -6.15
N LEU A 122 12.05 -7.97 -4.93
CA LEU A 122 11.79 -6.56 -4.66
C LEU A 122 13.09 -5.82 -4.34
N THR A 123 13.22 -4.64 -4.94
CA THR A 123 14.13 -3.60 -4.46
C THR A 123 13.29 -2.51 -3.83
N VAL A 124 13.59 -2.17 -2.56
CA VAL A 124 12.83 -1.23 -1.75
C VAL A 124 13.74 -0.09 -1.31
N TYR A 125 13.31 1.14 -1.54
CA TYR A 125 13.97 2.35 -1.05
C TYR A 125 12.96 3.20 -0.28
N THR A 126 13.31 3.58 0.95
CA THR A 126 12.44 4.37 1.85
C THR A 126 13.11 5.65 2.35
N GLU A 127 14.31 5.97 1.86
CA GLU A 127 15.04 7.19 2.19
C GLU A 127 14.78 8.31 1.18
N GLU A 128 14.93 9.58 1.59
CA GLU A 128 14.77 10.79 0.77
C GLU A 128 15.80 10.96 -0.36
N THR A 129 16.67 9.96 -0.61
CA THR A 129 17.60 10.03 -1.73
C THR A 129 16.83 9.95 -3.03
N ALA A 130 16.74 11.13 -3.67
CA ALA A 130 15.95 11.46 -4.84
C ALA A 130 15.78 10.32 -5.85
N PHE A 131 14.55 10.20 -6.35
CA PHE A 131 14.05 9.43 -7.50
C PHE A 131 15.01 9.41 -8.71
N ALA A 132 16.18 8.79 -8.61
CA ALA A 132 17.14 8.76 -9.69
C ALA A 132 16.61 7.83 -10.77
N GLY A 133 16.18 8.42 -11.89
CA GLY A 133 15.80 7.67 -13.10
C GLY A 133 14.34 7.23 -13.22
N ILE A 134 13.44 7.65 -12.33
CA ILE A 134 12.00 7.36 -12.50
C ILE A 134 11.44 8.18 -13.66
N GLN A 135 10.82 7.48 -14.61
CA GLN A 135 10.06 8.05 -15.70
C GLN A 135 8.59 7.67 -15.55
N LYS A 136 7.69 8.42 -16.20
CA LYS A 136 6.25 8.13 -16.23
C LYS A 136 5.80 7.93 -17.67
N SER A 137 4.91 6.96 -17.89
CA SER A 137 4.23 6.79 -19.17
C SER A 137 3.25 7.95 -19.42
N GLN A 138 2.65 8.01 -20.61
CA GLN A 138 1.59 8.97 -20.93
C GLN A 138 0.38 8.86 -19.98
N ASP A 139 0.12 7.66 -19.45
CA ASP A 139 -0.92 7.39 -18.45
C ASP A 139 -0.49 7.70 -17.00
N GLY A 140 0.73 8.21 -16.81
CA GLY A 140 1.29 8.56 -15.51
C GLY A 140 1.82 7.37 -14.69
N ILE A 141 1.99 6.19 -15.30
CA ILE A 141 2.50 4.99 -14.62
C ILE A 141 4.03 5.07 -14.51
N PRO A 142 4.60 4.94 -13.30
CA PRO A 142 6.04 5.04 -13.11
C PRO A 142 6.81 3.77 -13.48
N TYR A 143 7.98 3.96 -14.07
CA TYR A 143 8.93 2.92 -14.44
C TYR A 143 10.38 3.42 -14.36
N LEU A 144 11.32 2.49 -14.25
CA LEU A 144 12.76 2.73 -14.44
C LEU A 144 13.19 2.18 -15.80
N LEU A 145 14.23 2.76 -16.38
CA LEU A 145 14.92 2.15 -17.52
C LEU A 145 16.09 1.32 -17.02
N SER A 146 16.15 0.06 -17.42
CA SER A 146 17.31 -0.78 -17.18
C SER A 146 18.48 -0.37 -18.09
N SER A 147 19.68 -0.86 -17.76
CA SER A 147 20.86 -0.71 -18.62
C SER A 147 20.68 -1.31 -20.02
N SER A 148 19.75 -2.26 -20.19
CA SER A 148 19.38 -2.85 -21.48
C SER A 148 18.16 -2.17 -22.12
N PHE A 149 17.80 -0.95 -21.69
CA PHE A 149 16.65 -0.18 -22.17
C PHE A 149 15.28 -0.85 -21.99
N SER A 150 15.19 -1.85 -21.11
CA SER A 150 13.90 -2.47 -20.74
C SER A 150 13.23 -1.67 -19.61
N THR A 151 11.91 -1.56 -19.65
CA THR A 151 11.15 -0.89 -18.59
C THR A 151 11.00 -1.79 -17.37
N ILE A 152 11.41 -1.31 -16.20
CA ILE A 152 11.21 -1.97 -14.91
C ILE A 152 10.02 -1.33 -14.20
N PRO A 153 8.96 -2.10 -13.84
CA PRO A 153 7.82 -1.56 -13.11
C PRO A 153 8.23 -1.03 -11.73
N VAL A 154 7.80 0.19 -11.41
CA VAL A 154 8.09 0.83 -10.11
C VAL A 154 6.82 1.35 -9.47
N SER A 155 6.63 1.12 -8.18
CA SER A 155 5.60 1.73 -7.34
C SER A 155 6.19 2.77 -6.42
N ILE A 156 5.50 3.90 -6.32
CA ILE A 156 5.92 5.04 -5.52
C ILE A 156 4.78 5.53 -4.63
N SER A 157 5.16 5.94 -3.42
CA SER A 157 4.26 6.41 -2.36
C SER A 157 4.94 7.53 -1.59
N HIS A 158 4.12 8.46 -1.11
CA HIS A 158 4.58 9.57 -0.30
C HIS A 158 3.45 10.00 0.64
N HIS A 159 3.77 10.20 1.91
CA HIS A 159 2.87 10.78 2.90
C HIS A 159 3.71 11.49 3.97
N GLY A 160 3.39 12.75 4.25
CA GLY A 160 4.17 13.57 5.18
C GLY A 160 5.65 13.60 4.82
N ARG A 161 6.50 13.19 5.77
CA ARG A 161 7.96 13.12 5.55
C ARG A 161 8.43 11.81 4.92
N TYR A 162 7.53 10.87 4.70
CA TYR A 162 7.88 9.52 4.27
C TYR A 162 7.70 9.35 2.77
N TYR A 163 8.67 8.68 2.19
CA TYR A 163 8.70 8.29 0.79
C TYR A 163 9.01 6.80 0.68
N ALA A 164 8.45 6.14 -0.33
CA ALA A 164 8.82 4.76 -0.64
C ALA A 164 8.76 4.49 -2.15
N GLN A 165 9.83 3.90 -2.67
CA GLN A 165 9.96 3.33 -4.00
C GLN A 165 10.11 1.81 -3.90
N VAL A 166 9.31 1.08 -4.67
CA VAL A 166 9.41 -0.38 -4.78
C VAL A 166 9.49 -0.75 -6.26
N SER A 167 10.51 -1.49 -6.65
CA SER A 167 10.69 -1.99 -8.02
C SER A 167 10.90 -3.50 -8.04
N LEU A 168 10.59 -4.14 -9.17
CA LEU A 168 11.03 -5.51 -9.43
C LEU A 168 12.49 -5.47 -9.90
N GLY A 169 13.42 -5.79 -9.00
CA GLY A 169 14.83 -6.02 -9.31
C GLY A 169 15.03 -7.38 -9.98
N LYS A 170 16.17 -7.55 -10.67
CA LYS A 170 16.54 -8.84 -11.27
C LYS A 170 16.82 -9.89 -10.21
#